data_AF-A0AAF5Q7P7-F1
#
_entry.id   AF-A0AAF5Q7P7-F1
#
_cell.length_a   1.000
_cell.length_b   1.000
_cell.length_c   1.000
_cell.angle_alpha   90.00
_cell.angle_beta   90.00
_cell.angle_gamma   90.00
#
_symmetry.space_group_name_H-M   'P 1'
#
loop_
_entity.id
_entity.type
_entity.pdbx_description
1 polymer ?
#
loop_
_entity_poly.entity_id
_entity_poly.type
_entity_poly.pdbx_seq_one_letter_code
_entity_poly.pdbx_strand_id
1 'polypeptide(L)'
;MVGGLALFRWLTKFGTRYHRGGGDFNRWLSNEYEPKLNFKDVLLRPRRSTLKSRADLDLVYISKFEKKYVGIPVIASNMDTVGTFEVAEGIGNYHSQFKFYDEDQK
;
A
#
# COMPACT_ATOMS: atom_id res chain seq x y z
N MET A 1 19.58 -32.92 34.72
CA MET A 1 18.86 -31.77 35.31
C MET A 1 19.58 -30.45 34.96
N VAL A 2 19.70 -30.11 33.66
CA VAL A 2 20.43 -28.91 33.15
C VAL A 2 19.65 -28.25 31.97
N GLY A 3 18.32 -28.23 32.05
CA GLY A 3 17.46 -27.71 30.96
C GLY A 3 16.81 -26.34 31.21
N GLY A 4 16.69 -25.91 32.47
CA GLY A 4 15.88 -24.73 32.81
C GLY A 4 16.57 -23.38 32.62
N LEU A 5 17.90 -23.32 32.76
CA LEU A 5 18.63 -22.04 32.77
C LEU A 5 18.80 -21.43 31.37
N ALA A 6 18.84 -22.27 30.32
CA ALA A 6 18.96 -21.82 28.93
C ALA A 6 17.66 -21.18 28.44
N LEU A 7 16.51 -21.74 28.80
CA LEU A 7 15.18 -21.19 28.47
C LEU A 7 14.91 -19.88 29.24
N PHE A 8 15.36 -19.77 30.49
CA PHE A 8 15.23 -18.57 31.30
C PHE A 8 16.13 -17.41 30.82
N ARG A 9 17.33 -17.71 30.29
CA ARG A 9 18.19 -16.74 29.61
C ARG A 9 17.72 -16.37 28.20
N TRP A 10 16.98 -17.24 27.53
CA TRP A 10 16.37 -16.97 26.23
C TRP A 10 15.14 -16.06 26.35
N LEU A 11 14.26 -16.31 27.34
CA LEU A 11 13.08 -15.49 27.61
C LEU A 11 13.44 -14.05 28.02
N THR A 12 14.52 -13.86 28.79
CA THR A 12 15.00 -12.52 29.20
C THR A 12 15.74 -11.76 28.08
N LYS A 13 16.35 -12.47 27.11
CA LYS A 13 17.02 -11.85 25.94
C LYS A 13 16.11 -11.59 24.73
N PHE A 14 14.94 -12.21 24.66
CA PHE A 14 13.95 -11.91 23.61
C PHE A 14 13.13 -10.65 23.93
N GLY A 15 12.89 -10.36 25.21
CA GLY A 15 12.13 -9.17 25.63
C GLY A 15 12.87 -7.83 25.60
N THR A 16 14.19 -7.81 25.36
CA THR A 16 15.02 -6.59 25.48
C THR A 16 15.76 -6.20 24.19
N ARG A 17 15.49 -6.87 23.06
CA ARG A 17 16.13 -6.57 21.76
C ARG A 17 15.22 -5.90 20.72
N TYR A 18 14.39 -4.96 21.19
CA TYR A 18 13.81 -3.89 20.36
C TYR A 18 14.10 -2.52 21.00
N HIS A 19 15.38 -2.21 21.22
CA HIS A 19 15.80 -0.85 21.57
C HIS A 19 17.09 -0.49 20.83
N ARG A 20 16.95 -0.14 19.55
CA ARG A 20 17.89 0.74 18.85
C ARG A 20 17.12 1.50 17.78
N GLY A 21 16.51 2.59 18.22
CA GLY A 21 15.61 3.44 17.46
C GLY A 21 14.65 4.07 18.45
N GLY A 22 15.02 5.23 18.99
CA GLY A 22 14.20 6.00 19.94
C GLY A 22 12.91 6.48 19.27
N GLY A 23 11.93 5.60 19.19
CA GLY A 23 10.55 5.91 18.90
C GLY A 23 9.72 5.55 20.13
N ASP A 24 9.09 6.57 20.72
CA ASP A 24 8.28 6.42 21.92
C ASP A 24 7.12 5.44 21.67
N PHE A 25 7.06 4.37 22.45
CA PHE A 25 6.00 3.35 22.35
C PHE A 25 4.58 3.96 22.53
N ASN A 26 4.48 5.02 23.34
CA ASN A 26 3.23 5.77 23.54
C ASN A 26 2.73 6.47 22.26
N ARG A 27 3.60 6.74 21.28
CA ARG A 27 3.24 7.36 19.99
C ARG A 27 2.48 6.41 19.05
N TRP A 28 2.65 5.09 19.22
CA TRP A 28 1.94 4.07 18.46
C TRP A 28 0.54 3.78 19.02
N LEU A 29 0.33 4.01 20.31
CA LEU A 29 -0.96 3.87 20.98
C LEU A 29 -1.83 5.13 20.86
N SER A 30 -1.23 6.30 20.62
CA SER A 30 -1.96 7.55 20.36
C SER A 30 -2.46 7.61 18.92
N ASN A 31 -3.45 6.79 18.56
CA ASN A 31 -4.09 6.86 17.25
C ASN A 31 -5.19 7.94 17.21
N GLU A 32 -4.96 9.08 17.86
CA GLU A 32 -5.93 10.16 18.01
C GLU A 32 -5.18 11.49 17.90
N TYR A 33 -5.75 12.45 17.16
CA TYR A 33 -5.33 13.87 17.00
C TYR A 33 -4.55 14.32 15.77
N GLU A 34 -4.25 13.47 14.77
CA GLU A 34 -3.91 14.01 13.45
C GLU A 34 -5.18 14.12 12.57
N PRO A 35 -5.56 15.33 12.11
CA PRO A 35 -6.72 15.50 11.25
C PRO A 35 -6.47 14.82 9.90
N LYS A 36 -7.26 13.78 9.61
CA LYS A 36 -7.26 13.10 8.31
C LYS A 36 -8.15 13.88 7.34
N LEU A 37 -7.59 14.27 6.19
CA LEU A 37 -8.32 14.99 5.16
C LEU A 37 -8.98 14.00 4.19
N ASN A 38 -10.26 14.21 3.89
CA ASN A 38 -10.97 13.49 2.84
C ASN A 38 -10.90 14.26 1.51
N PHE A 39 -11.31 13.62 0.41
CA PHE A 39 -11.35 14.27 -0.92
C PHE A 39 -12.22 15.52 -0.98
N LYS A 40 -13.26 15.63 -0.14
CA LYS A 40 -14.11 16.82 -0.03
C LYS A 40 -13.47 17.99 0.71
N ASP A 41 -12.43 17.72 1.51
CA ASP A 41 -11.80 18.70 2.40
C ASP A 41 -10.63 19.43 1.69
N VAL A 42 -10.26 19.00 0.47
CA VAL A 42 -9.11 19.53 -0.28
C VAL A 42 -9.44 19.81 -1.74
N LEU A 43 -8.77 20.82 -2.31
CA LEU A 43 -8.81 21.12 -3.74
C LEU A 43 -7.39 21.13 -4.31
N LEU A 44 -7.26 20.70 -5.56
CA LEU A 44 -6.00 20.82 -6.29
C LEU A 44 -5.79 22.30 -6.66
N ARG A 45 -4.70 22.90 -6.18
CA ARG A 45 -4.30 24.24 -6.61
C ARG A 45 -3.92 24.19 -8.10
N PRO A 46 -4.60 24.94 -8.97
CA PRO A 46 -4.25 24.95 -10.39
C PRO A 46 -2.84 25.50 -10.57
N ARG A 47 -2.04 24.82 -11.39
CA ARG A 47 -0.70 25.26 -11.84
C ARG A 47 -0.76 25.44 -13.35
N ARG A 48 -0.11 26.48 -13.88
CA ARG A 48 0.05 26.62 -15.33
C ARG A 48 0.83 25.42 -15.87
N SER A 49 0.20 24.67 -16.77
CA SER A 49 0.85 23.56 -17.48
C SER A 49 1.84 24.10 -18.50
N THR A 50 2.96 23.41 -18.67
CA THR A 50 3.91 23.63 -19.76
C THR A 50 3.58 22.78 -21.00
N LEU A 51 2.63 21.85 -20.88
CA LEU A 51 2.15 21.00 -21.96
C LEU A 51 1.30 21.80 -22.95
N LYS A 52 1.46 21.52 -24.25
CA LYS A 52 0.72 22.17 -25.35
C LYS A 52 -0.63 21.50 -25.57
N SER A 53 -0.73 20.19 -25.37
CA SER A 53 -1.96 19.41 -25.47
C SER A 53 -2.14 18.48 -24.28
N ARG A 54 -3.40 18.09 -24.01
CA ARG A 54 -3.72 17.02 -23.04
C ARG A 54 -3.24 15.65 -23.52
N ALA A 55 -3.05 15.47 -24.83
CA ALA A 55 -2.51 14.25 -25.41
C ALA A 55 -1.00 14.06 -25.14
N ASP A 56 -0.28 15.14 -24.80
CA ASP A 56 1.16 15.08 -24.51
C ASP A 56 1.45 14.64 -23.06
N LEU A 57 0.40 14.35 -22.28
CA LEU A 57 0.53 13.93 -20.89
C LEU A 57 0.89 12.43 -20.83
N ASP A 58 2.01 12.12 -20.19
CA ASP A 58 2.38 10.73 -19.87
C ASP A 58 1.67 10.27 -18.58
N LEU A 59 0.94 9.17 -18.67
CA LEU A 59 0.18 8.55 -17.57
C LEU A 59 0.91 7.35 -16.96
N VAL A 60 2.09 6.97 -17.48
CA VAL A 60 2.82 5.80 -17.03
C VAL A 60 3.30 5.99 -15.59
N TYR A 61 2.80 5.14 -14.70
CA TYR A 61 3.21 5.05 -13.31
C TYR A 61 4.02 3.78 -13.08
N ILE A 62 5.17 3.94 -12.42
CA ILE A 62 6.01 2.83 -11.97
C ILE A 62 5.76 2.62 -10.48
N SER A 63 5.21 1.48 -10.14
CA SER A 63 4.95 1.14 -8.74
C SER A 63 6.21 0.79 -7.96
N LYS A 64 6.22 1.12 -6.68
CA LYS A 64 7.27 0.77 -5.70
C LYS A 64 7.01 -0.55 -4.97
N PHE A 65 6.00 -1.33 -5.36
CA PHE A 65 5.77 -2.67 -4.80
C PHE A 65 6.90 -3.63 -5.18
N GLU A 66 7.03 -4.73 -4.43
CA GLU A 66 8.00 -5.80 -4.72
C GLU A 66 7.82 -6.36 -6.13
N LYS A 67 6.56 -6.54 -6.56
CA LYS A 67 6.21 -6.77 -7.96
C LYS A 67 6.04 -5.43 -8.65
N LYS A 68 7.03 -5.05 -9.45
CA LYS A 68 7.00 -3.80 -10.23
C LYS A 68 5.88 -3.85 -11.25
N TYR A 69 5.05 -2.83 -11.23
CA TYR A 69 4.02 -2.58 -12.23
C TYR A 69 4.35 -1.28 -12.97
N VAL A 70 4.15 -1.28 -14.28
CA VAL A 70 4.33 -0.12 -15.16
C VAL A 70 3.06 0.03 -15.99
N GLY A 71 2.35 1.13 -15.84
CA GLY A 71 1.12 1.38 -16.57
C GLY A 71 0.29 2.51 -15.96
N ILE A 72 -0.97 2.62 -16.35
CA ILE A 72 -1.87 3.66 -15.83
C ILE A 72 -2.20 3.33 -14.36
N PRO A 73 -2.18 4.30 -13.41
CA PRO A 73 -2.46 4.05 -12.00
C PRO A 73 -3.96 3.86 -11.71
N VAL A 74 -4.61 2.97 -12.46
CA VAL A 74 -6.00 2.54 -12.30
C VAL A 74 -6.00 1.04 -12.05
N ILE A 75 -6.75 0.60 -11.03
CA ILE A 75 -6.79 -0.79 -10.59
C ILE A 75 -8.24 -1.20 -10.35
N ALA A 76 -8.68 -2.28 -10.99
CA ALA A 76 -9.99 -2.86 -10.71
C ALA A 76 -10.01 -3.49 -9.31
N SER A 77 -11.05 -3.16 -8.53
CA SER A 77 -11.27 -3.78 -7.23
C SER A 77 -11.70 -5.24 -7.39
N ASN A 78 -11.21 -6.09 -6.49
CA ASN A 78 -11.67 -7.48 -6.39
C ASN A 78 -13.01 -7.54 -5.64
N MET A 79 -14.10 -7.11 -6.29
CA MET A 79 -15.47 -7.15 -5.76
C MET A 79 -16.37 -7.95 -6.70
N ASP A 80 -17.41 -8.60 -6.17
CA ASP A 80 -18.28 -9.54 -6.91
C ASP A 80 -18.81 -9.01 -8.25
N THR A 81 -19.06 -7.70 -8.37
CA THR A 81 -19.58 -7.08 -9.60
C THR A 81 -18.52 -6.37 -10.44
N VAL A 82 -17.29 -6.21 -9.94
CA VAL A 82 -16.18 -5.49 -10.60
C VAL A 82 -15.09 -6.46 -11.06
N GLY A 83 -14.97 -7.61 -10.39
CA GLY A 83 -13.99 -8.66 -10.64
C GLY A 83 -14.36 -9.63 -11.77
N THR A 84 -15.07 -9.18 -12.81
CA THR A 84 -15.46 -10.05 -13.93
C THR A 84 -14.39 -10.06 -15.04
N PHE A 85 -14.34 -11.15 -15.83
CA PHE A 85 -13.40 -11.27 -16.95
C PHE A 85 -13.60 -10.18 -18.01
N GLU A 86 -14.83 -9.74 -18.22
CA GLU A 86 -15.15 -8.63 -19.13
C GLU A 86 -14.46 -7.32 -18.70
N VAL A 87 -14.40 -7.06 -17.39
CA VAL A 87 -13.68 -5.89 -16.84
C VAL A 87 -12.17 -6.07 -16.99
N ALA A 88 -11.66 -7.29 -16.80
CA ALA A 88 -10.24 -7.58 -17.00
C ALA A 88 -9.81 -7.37 -18.46
N GLU A 89 -10.62 -7.81 -19.43
CA GLU A 89 -10.36 -7.59 -20.86
C GLU A 89 -10.46 -6.10 -21.21
N GLY A 90 -11.50 -5.42 -20.73
CA GLY A 90 -11.70 -3.99 -20.97
C GLY A 90 -10.54 -3.14 -20.46
N ILE A 91 -10.04 -3.41 -19.25
CA ILE A 91 -8.95 -2.67 -18.62
C ILE A 91 -7.57 -3.08 -19.17
N GLY A 92 -7.40 -4.33 -19.57
CA GLY A 92 -6.15 -4.83 -20.17
C GLY A 92 -5.70 -4.02 -21.38
N ASN A 93 -6.66 -3.55 -22.19
CA ASN A 93 -6.39 -2.70 -23.36
C ASN A 93 -5.78 -1.33 -23.00
N TYR A 94 -6.01 -0.84 -21.78
CA TYR A 94 -5.51 0.46 -21.31
C TYR A 94 -4.28 0.33 -20.40
N HIS A 95 -3.59 -0.81 -20.41
CA HIS A 95 -2.41 -1.06 -19.56
C HIS A 95 -2.70 -0.71 -18.09
N SER A 96 -3.87 -1.09 -17.57
CA SER A 96 -4.22 -0.91 -16.16
C SER A 96 -4.32 -2.25 -15.42
N GLN A 97 -4.25 -2.26 -14.09
CA GLN A 97 -4.18 -3.51 -13.33
C GLN A 97 -5.55 -4.09 -12.99
N PHE A 98 -5.60 -5.41 -12.95
CA PHE A 98 -6.71 -6.18 -12.42
C PHE A 98 -6.20 -7.07 -11.28
N LYS A 99 -6.90 -7.06 -10.14
CA LYS A 99 -6.46 -7.79 -8.94
C LYS A 99 -7.24 -9.10 -8.80
N PHE A 100 -6.65 -10.21 -9.24
CA PHE A 100 -7.13 -11.56 -8.93
C PHE A 100 -6.49 -12.09 -7.64
N TYR A 101 -7.27 -12.80 -6.82
CA TYR A 101 -6.78 -13.73 -5.81
C TYR A 101 -7.20 -15.13 -6.26
N ASP A 102 -6.29 -16.10 -6.20
CA ASP A 102 -6.70 -17.51 -6.24
C ASP A 102 -7.60 -17.79 -5.03
N GLU A 103 -8.65 -18.60 -5.22
CA GLU A 103 -9.60 -18.99 -4.17
C GLU A 103 -8.89 -19.63 -2.95
N ASP A 104 -7.69 -20.18 -3.17
CA ASP A 104 -6.83 -20.82 -2.17
C ASP A 104 -6.21 -19.86 -1.13
N GLN A 105 -6.46 -18.55 -1.24
CA GLN A 105 -5.90 -17.51 -0.35
C GLN A 105 -6.93 -16.95 0.67
N LYS A 106 -8.05 -17.64 0.90
CA LYS A 106 -9.12 -17.19 1.82
C LYS A 106 -9.10 -17.87 3.18
#